data_AF-A0A0G0IG95-F1
#
_entry.id   AF-A0A0G0IG95-F1
#
_cell.length_a   1.000
_cell.length_b   1.000
_cell.length_c   1.000
_cell.angle_alpha   90.00
_cell.angle_beta   90.00
_cell.angle_gamma   90.00
#
_symmetry.space_group_name_H-M   'P 1'
#
loop_
_entity.id
_entity.type
_entity.pdbx_description
1 polymer ?
#
loop_
_entity_poly.entity_id
_entity_poly.type
_entity_poly.pdbx_seq_one_letter_code
_entity_poly.pdbx_strand_id
1 'polypeptide(L)'
;MKNQIVILAAGDSSRFYPFNGVHKSLFQIAGKPLLKHTLDNVGKLKDFEIILVLSRKNQKVEREILENMSIGNGVRIIYQKNSLGQG
;
A
#
# COMPACT_ATOMS: atom_id res chain seq x y z
N MET A 1 10.43 5.04 -22.16
CA MET A 1 9.51 4.12 -21.46
C MET A 1 9.29 4.67 -20.06
N LYS A 2 8.06 4.63 -19.54
CA LYS A 2 7.78 5.07 -18.17
C LYS A 2 8.19 3.95 -17.20
N ASN A 3 9.03 4.25 -16.21
CA ASN A 3 9.47 3.23 -15.25
C ASN A 3 8.29 2.82 -14.35
N GLN A 4 8.25 1.58 -13.90
CA GLN A 4 7.18 1.10 -13.02
C GLN A 4 7.75 0.71 -11.65
N ILE A 5 7.04 1.11 -10.61
CA ILE A 5 7.38 0.78 -9.22
C ILE A 5 6.22 -0.01 -8.64
N VAL A 6 6.47 -1.27 -8.29
CA VAL A 6 5.46 -2.15 -7.72
C VAL A 6 5.64 -2.20 -6.20
N ILE A 7 4.62 -1.79 -5.46
CA ILE A 7 4.57 -1.85 -4.00
C ILE A 7 3.65 -3.01 -3.61
N LEU A 8 4.24 -4.08 -3.09
CA LEU A 8 3.50 -5.25 -2.62
C LEU A 8 3.05 -5.05 -1.16
N ALA A 9 1.76 -4.78 -0.99
CA ALA A 9 1.11 -4.54 0.30
C ALA A 9 -0.17 -5.39 0.48
N ALA A 10 -0.11 -6.66 0.07
CA ALA A 10 -1.23 -7.60 0.10
C ALA A 10 -1.03 -8.79 1.07
N GLY A 11 -0.01 -8.75 1.94
CA GLY A 11 0.29 -9.85 2.85
C GLY A 11 -0.59 -9.86 4.11
N ASP A 12 -0.87 -11.04 4.67
CA ASP A 12 -1.81 -11.20 5.80
C ASP A 12 -1.39 -10.51 7.11
N SER A 13 -0.17 -10.01 7.21
CA SER A 13 0.32 -9.32 8.41
C SER A 13 0.18 -10.14 9.70
N SER A 14 0.20 -11.48 9.61
CA SER A 14 -0.05 -12.41 10.73
C SER A 14 0.90 -12.20 11.92
N ARG A 15 2.18 -11.89 11.65
CA ARG A 15 3.20 -11.56 12.67
C ARG A 15 3.04 -10.18 13.31
N PHE A 16 2.08 -9.38 12.85
CA PHE A 16 1.84 -8.02 13.32
C PHE A 16 0.69 -7.95 14.34
N TYR A 17 0.26 -9.10 14.87
CA TYR A 17 -0.73 -9.20 15.93
C TYR A 17 -0.30 -8.39 17.17
N PRO A 18 -1.22 -7.64 17.82
CA PRO A 18 -2.67 -7.59 17.59
C PRO A 18 -3.12 -6.57 16.53
N PHE A 19 -2.20 -5.87 15.87
CA PHE A 19 -2.50 -4.74 14.97
C PHE A 19 -2.68 -5.15 13.49
N ASN A 20 -3.15 -6.37 13.24
CA ASN A 20 -3.29 -6.95 11.91
C ASN A 20 -4.74 -6.92 11.38
N GLY A 21 -5.60 -6.06 11.94
CA GLY A 21 -6.97 -5.83 11.46
C GLY A 21 -7.03 -5.17 10.08
N VAL A 22 -5.97 -4.46 9.69
CA VAL A 22 -5.70 -3.93 8.33
C VAL A 22 -4.29 -4.35 7.92
N HIS A 23 -3.95 -4.24 6.63
CA HIS A 23 -2.57 -4.49 6.19
C HIS A 23 -1.58 -3.60 6.95
N LYS A 24 -0.48 -4.18 7.44
CA LYS A 24 0.54 -3.49 8.28
C LYS A 24 1.08 -2.19 7.69
N SER A 25 1.06 -2.04 6.37
CA SER A 25 1.52 -0.81 5.71
C SER A 25 0.61 0.40 5.99
N LEU A 26 -0.64 0.17 6.42
CA LEU A 26 -1.56 1.22 6.83
C LEU A 26 -1.43 1.58 8.32
N PHE A 27 -0.63 0.83 9.08
CA PHE A 27 -0.34 1.17 10.46
C PHE A 27 0.43 2.50 10.54
N GLN A 28 0.05 3.34 11.50
CA GLN A 28 0.61 4.66 11.66
C GLN A 28 1.88 4.63 12.52
N ILE A 29 2.95 5.25 12.01
CA ILE A 29 4.17 5.51 12.75
C ILE A 29 4.49 6.99 12.61
N ALA A 30 4.72 7.66 13.75
CA ALA A 30 4.92 9.10 13.83
C ALA A 30 3.78 9.90 13.16
N GLY A 31 2.53 9.55 13.49
CA GLY A 31 1.33 10.24 12.99
C GLY A 31 0.99 9.99 11.52
N LYS A 32 1.65 9.03 10.86
CA LYS A 32 1.51 8.82 9.41
C LYS A 32 1.62 7.33 9.04
N PRO A 33 0.78 6.81 8.11
CA PRO A 33 0.87 5.42 7.69
C PRO A 33 2.24 5.06 7.12
N LEU A 34 2.74 3.86 7.43
CA LEU A 34 3.99 3.31 6.89
C LEU A 34 4.07 3.46 5.37
N LEU A 35 2.99 3.13 4.67
CA LEU A 35 2.86 3.24 3.22
C LEU A 35 3.08 4.68 2.72
N LYS A 36 2.62 5.69 3.48
CA LYS A 36 2.76 7.09 3.06
C LYS A 36 4.22 7.53 3.10
N HIS A 37 5.01 7.05 4.06
CA HIS A 37 6.45 7.31 4.09
C HIS A 37 7.14 6.76 2.83
N THR A 38 6.76 5.56 2.38
CA THR A 38 7.26 4.99 1.12
C THR A 38 6.80 5.81 -0.09
N LEU A 39 5.51 6.12 -0.18
CA LEU A 39 4.96 6.89 -1.29
C LEU A 39 5.56 8.28 -1.41
N ASP A 40 5.82 8.97 -0.30
CA ASP A 40 6.40 10.31 -0.34
C ASP A 40 7.88 10.30 -0.75
N ASN A 41 8.58 9.20 -0.51
CA ASN A 41 9.95 9.02 -1.01
C ASN A 41 9.95 8.69 -2.51
N VAL A 42 9.07 7.79 -2.93
CA VAL A 42 8.94 7.40 -4.35
C VAL A 42 8.36 8.55 -5.18
N GLY A 43 7.43 9.33 -4.62
CA GLY A 43 6.77 10.48 -5.24
C GLY A 43 7.71 11.60 -5.66
N LYS A 44 8.94 11.65 -5.14
CA LYS A 44 9.99 12.61 -5.51
C LYS A 44 10.66 12.30 -6.85
N LEU A 45 10.52 11.06 -7.34
CA LEU A 45 11.06 10.67 -8.63
C LEU A 45 10.29 11.41 -9.75
N LYS A 46 10.73 11.29 -10.99
CA LYS A 46 9.97 11.75 -12.17
C LYS A 46 9.80 10.58 -13.13
N ASP A 47 8.72 10.61 -13.91
CA ASP A 47 8.49 9.68 -15.03
C ASP A 47 8.33 8.20 -14.64
N PHE A 48 7.57 7.93 -13.57
CA PHE A 48 7.22 6.58 -13.13
C PHE A 48 5.71 6.42 -12.89
N GLU A 49 5.24 5.17 -12.91
CA GLU A 49 3.92 4.74 -12.47
C GLU A 49 4.08 3.89 -11.20
N ILE A 50 3.30 4.18 -10.16
CA ILE A 50 3.26 3.34 -8.96
C ILE A 50 2.11 2.36 -9.09
N ILE A 51 2.40 1.07 -8.96
CA ILE A 51 1.41 0.02 -8.85
C ILE A 51 1.37 -0.44 -7.39
N LEU A 52 0.31 -0.10 -6.68
CA LEU A 52 0.08 -0.51 -5.29
C LEU A 52 -0.80 -1.77 -5.27
N VAL A 53 -0.24 -2.88 -4.80
CA VAL A 53 -0.94 -4.17 -4.71
C VAL A 53 -1.46 -4.37 -3.29
N LEU A 54 -2.78 -4.51 -3.13
CA LEU A 54 -3.47 -4.67 -1.84
C LEU A 54 -4.21 -6.01 -1.75
N SER A 55 -4.55 -6.42 -0.54
CA SER A 55 -5.39 -7.61 -0.30
C SER A 55 -6.87 -7.28 -0.50
N ARG A 56 -7.68 -8.28 -0.88
CA ARG A 56 -9.16 -8.14 -0.88
C ARG A 56 -9.79 -8.26 0.50
N LYS A 57 -9.06 -8.78 1.50
CA LYS A 57 -9.62 -9.17 2.81
C LYS A 57 -10.32 -8.01 3.53
N ASN A 58 -9.70 -6.82 3.51
CA ASN A 58 -10.18 -5.63 4.21
C ASN A 58 -10.41 -4.45 3.24
N GLN A 59 -10.69 -4.74 1.97
CA GLN A 59 -10.70 -3.77 0.88
C GLN A 59 -11.46 -2.48 1.19
N LYS A 60 -12.65 -2.56 1.81
CA LYS A 60 -13.48 -1.38 2.09
C LYS A 60 -12.80 -0.41 3.05
N VAL A 61 -12.30 -0.92 4.18
CA VAL A 61 -11.62 -0.14 5.21
C VAL A 61 -10.28 0.40 4.69
N GLU A 62 -9.51 -0.44 4.01
CA GLU A 62 -8.21 -0.05 3.45
C GLU A 62 -8.36 1.04 2.39
N ARG A 63 -9.41 0.97 1.57
CA ARG A 63 -9.72 1.99 0.57
C ARG A 63 -10.09 3.33 1.22
N GLU A 64 -10.89 3.33 2.27
CA GLU A 64 -11.23 4.56 3.01
C GLU A 64 -10.00 5.21 3.64
N ILE A 65 -9.10 4.42 4.22
CA ILE A 65 -7.82 4.91 4.77
C ILE A 65 -6.97 5.53 3.66
N LEU A 66 -6.89 4.88 2.49
CA LEU A 66 -6.12 5.35 1.35
C LEU A 66 -6.68 6.65 0.76
N GLU A 67 -8.01 6.76 0.63
CA GLU A 67 -8.68 7.97 0.14
C GLU A 67 -8.38 9.17 1.06
N ASN A 68 -8.39 8.96 2.39
CA ASN A 68 -8.01 9.99 3.37
C ASN A 68 -6.51 10.35 3.34
N MET A 69 -5.65 9.44 2.90
CA MET A 69 -4.19 9.57 2.97
C MET A 69 -3.57 10.44 1.84
N SER A 70 -4.37 10.88 0.85
CA SER A 70 -3.89 11.66 -0.32
C SER A 70 -2.69 10.99 -1.00
N ILE A 71 -2.97 9.90 -1.73
CA ILE A 71 -1.98 8.96 -2.29
C ILE A 71 -1.11 9.54 -3.42
N GLY A 72 -1.38 10.77 -3.88
CA GLY A 72 -0.64 11.44 -4.95
C GLY A 72 -1.04 10.99 -6.36
N ASN A 73 -0.75 11.81 -7.36
CA ASN A 73 -1.05 11.52 -8.77
C ASN A 73 -0.11 10.40 -9.28
N GLY A 74 -0.66 9.41 -10.00
CA GLY A 74 0.13 8.34 -10.62
C GLY A 74 0.21 7.02 -9.86
N VAL A 75 -0.61 6.84 -8.81
CA VAL A 75 -0.78 5.55 -8.12
C VAL A 75 -1.96 4.77 -8.70
N ARG A 76 -1.69 3.57 -9.21
CA ARG A 76 -2.68 2.60 -9.64
C ARG A 76 -2.81 1.50 -8.59
N ILE A 77 -4.02 1.29 -8.08
CA ILE A 77 -4.31 0.25 -7.08
C ILE A 77 -4.75 -1.03 -7.79
N ILE A 78 -4.17 -2.16 -7.39
CA ILE A 78 -4.52 -3.50 -7.86
C ILE A 78 -4.79 -4.38 -6.63
N TYR A 79 -5.76 -5.30 -6.74
CA TYR A 79 -6.12 -6.19 -5.62
C TYR A 79 -5.73 -7.63 -5.90
N GLN A 80 -4.95 -8.21 -5.00
CA GLN A 80 -4.62 -9.63 -4.96
C GLN A 80 -5.67 -10.39 -4.14
N LYS A 81 -6.17 -11.50 -4.69
CA LYS A 81 -7.22 -12.32 -4.04
C LYS A 81 -6.67 -13.09 -2.82
N ASN A 82 -5.51 -13.71 -2.98
CA ASN A 82 -4.83 -14.52 -1.96
C ASN A 82 -3.38 -14.04 -1.83
N SER A 83 -2.80 -14.13 -0.63
CA SER A 83 -1.37 -13.86 -0.42
C SER A 83 -0.53 -15.03 -0.93
N LEU A 84 -0.16 -15.01 -2.21
CA LEU A 84 0.51 -16.12 -2.91
C LEU A 84 2.06 -16.10 -2.82
N GLY A 85 2.64 -15.16 -2.07
CA GLY A 85 4.09 -14.92 -2.08
C GLY A 85 4.51 -13.83 -3.06
N GLN A 86 5.80 -13.54 -3.12
CA GLN A 86 6.39 -12.45 -3.93
C GLN A 86 7.23 -12.97 -5.12
N GLY A 87 7.26 -14.29 -5.32
CA GLY A 87 8.04 -14.97 -6.35
C GLY A 87 7.24 -15.21 -7.63
#